data_AF-A0A7I7Y098-F1
#
_entry.id   AF-A0A7I7Y098-F1
#
_cell.length_a   1.000
_cell.length_b   1.000
_cell.length_c   1.000
_cell.angle_alpha   90.00
_cell.angle_beta   90.00
_cell.angle_gamma   90.00
#
_symmetry.space_group_name_H-M   'P 1'
#
loop_
_entity.id
_entity.type
_entity.pdbx_description
1 polymer ?
#
loop_
_entity_poly.entity_id
_entity_poly.type
_entity_poly.pdbx_seq_one_letter_code
_entity_poly.pdbx_strand_id
1 'polypeptide(L)'
;MDRILQWAWDRHQAVYSWAWMAVAFVAALPIYLFLSFAVVASEHSRGYSSAAFAAGIVVLMVAYVVILPGQGVWRSLREWSKGCVIDTAQVLEETYTYSRRVIGRSLATIVVGAGLLLLVVASLAGQSGSRLVHYALAGCVAGFASHLVGVHTLAEAPMRPVRIALADLTDHGDALPRPRPSFATWTRLSMLAAAMSFAFSGAILTTIFVGTVEAPLLWILVGLVLTVIFGFPITVGAAFAPSLQPIRDLAEGTKRVAAG
;
A
#
# COMPACT_ATOMS: atom_id res chain seq x y z
N MET A 1 7.13 12.21 4.64
CA MET A 1 6.93 11.80 3.24
C MET A 1 6.71 13.00 2.34
N ASP A 2 5.79 13.90 2.70
CA ASP A 2 5.42 15.08 1.89
C ASP A 2 6.63 15.95 1.50
N ARG A 3 7.55 16.24 2.42
CA ARG A 3 8.79 16.99 2.09
C ARG A 3 9.71 16.27 1.09
N ILE A 4 9.80 14.94 1.16
CA ILE A 4 10.63 14.13 0.24
C ILE A 4 9.99 14.13 -1.15
N LEU A 5 8.65 14.00 -1.20
CA LEU A 5 7.90 14.01 -2.45
C LEU A 5 7.87 15.39 -3.09
N GLN A 6 7.78 16.46 -2.29
CA GLN A 6 7.92 17.83 -2.77
C GLN A 6 9.32 18.07 -3.32
N TRP A 7 10.37 17.71 -2.57
CA TRP A 7 11.76 17.81 -3.04
C TRP A 7 12.00 17.03 -4.34
N ALA A 8 11.47 15.80 -4.43
CA ALA A 8 11.59 14.99 -5.63
C ALA A 8 10.83 15.59 -6.82
N TRP A 9 9.69 16.23 -6.56
CA TRP A 9 8.95 16.96 -7.58
C TRP A 9 9.77 18.16 -8.06
N ASP A 10 10.16 19.06 -7.15
CA ASP A 10 10.87 20.29 -7.47
C ASP A 10 12.18 20.04 -8.24
N ARG A 11 12.90 18.95 -7.92
CA ARG A 11 14.19 18.62 -8.55
C ARG A 11 14.08 17.72 -9.79
N HIS A 12 13.04 16.90 -9.88
CA HIS A 12 12.97 15.81 -10.86
C HIS A 12 11.61 15.70 -11.55
N GLN A 13 10.91 16.81 -11.83
CA GLN A 13 9.59 16.83 -12.49
C GLN A 13 9.48 15.88 -13.71
N ALA A 14 10.45 15.94 -14.62
CA ALA A 14 10.46 15.14 -15.85
C ALA A 14 10.58 13.62 -15.63
N VAL A 15 11.10 13.18 -14.48
CA VAL A 15 11.29 11.77 -14.11
C VAL A 15 10.63 11.43 -12.77
N TYR A 16 9.70 12.27 -12.29
CA TYR A 16 9.12 12.15 -10.96
C TYR A 16 8.41 10.81 -10.74
N SER A 17 7.72 10.29 -11.75
CA SER A 17 7.10 8.97 -11.70
C SER A 17 8.10 7.83 -11.48
N TRP A 18 9.33 7.95 -11.98
CA TRP A 18 10.42 7.00 -11.73
C TRP A 18 11.00 7.15 -10.33
N ALA A 19 11.13 8.38 -9.84
CA ALA A 19 11.53 8.63 -8.45
C ALA A 19 10.51 8.03 -7.47
N TRP A 20 9.21 8.17 -7.76
CA TRP A 20 8.16 7.54 -6.97
C TRP A 20 8.22 6.00 -7.02
N MET A 21 8.55 5.43 -8.18
CA MET A 21 8.79 3.98 -8.30
C MET A 21 9.94 3.50 -7.42
N ALA A 22 11.04 4.25 -7.37
CA ALA A 22 12.16 3.94 -6.50
C ALA A 22 11.77 3.99 -5.01
N VAL A 23 11.01 5.01 -4.60
CA VAL A 23 10.50 5.12 -3.22
C VAL A 23 9.58 3.95 -2.88
N ALA A 24 8.65 3.58 -3.77
CA ALA A 24 7.76 2.44 -3.57
C ALA A 24 8.52 1.11 -3.48
N PHE A 25 9.55 0.93 -4.31
CA PHE A 25 10.44 -0.24 -4.26
C PHE A 25 11.14 -0.34 -2.90
N VAL A 26 11.79 0.73 -2.45
CA VAL A 26 12.52 0.76 -1.18
C VAL A 26 11.58 0.55 0.01
N ALA A 27 10.36 1.09 -0.04
CA ALA A 27 9.37 0.91 1.02
C ALA A 27 8.81 -0.52 1.09
N ALA A 28 8.60 -1.18 -0.05
CA ALA A 28 8.02 -2.52 -0.12
C ALA A 28 9.05 -3.64 0.09
N LEU A 29 10.31 -3.42 -0.29
CA LEU A 29 11.35 -4.45 -0.26
C LEU A 29 11.53 -5.11 1.12
N PRO A 30 11.60 -4.38 2.26
CA PRO A 30 11.76 -5.00 3.57
C PRO A 30 10.61 -5.96 3.94
N ILE A 31 9.39 -5.63 3.53
CA ILE A 31 8.20 -6.46 3.81
C ILE A 31 8.31 -7.79 3.05
N TYR A 32 8.66 -7.72 1.76
CA TYR A 32 8.79 -8.91 0.91
C TYR A 32 10.00 -9.77 1.30
N LEU A 33 11.11 -9.14 1.72
CA LEU A 33 12.26 -9.85 2.27
C LEU A 33 11.91 -10.55 3.58
N PHE A 34 11.24 -9.87 4.50
CA PHE A 34 10.77 -10.47 5.75
C PHE A 34 9.91 -11.71 5.49
N LEU A 35 8.90 -11.59 4.61
CA LEU A 35 8.03 -12.71 4.25
C LEU A 35 8.81 -13.86 3.59
N SER A 36 9.76 -13.56 2.71
CA SER A 36 10.57 -14.58 2.04
C SER A 36 11.49 -15.30 3.02
N PHE A 37 12.16 -14.57 3.90
CA PHE A 37 13.05 -15.14 4.92
C PHE A 37 12.28 -15.91 5.98
N ALA A 38 11.05 -15.50 6.29
CA ALA A 38 10.17 -16.28 7.16
C ALA A 38 9.92 -17.68 6.59
N VAL A 39 9.60 -17.80 5.30
CA VAL A 39 9.42 -19.12 4.66
C VAL A 39 10.70 -19.94 4.73
N VAL A 40 11.84 -19.35 4.35
CA VAL A 40 13.14 -20.06 4.37
C VAL A 40 13.49 -20.54 5.78
N ALA A 41 13.27 -19.71 6.80
CA ALA A 41 13.54 -20.03 8.19
C ALA A 41 12.59 -21.11 8.73
N SER A 42 11.28 -20.98 8.50
CA SER A 42 10.29 -21.98 8.94
C SER A 42 10.51 -23.35 8.31
N GLU A 43 10.96 -23.39 7.05
CA GLU A 43 11.28 -24.63 6.34
C GLU A 43 12.72 -25.11 6.56
N HIS A 44 13.49 -24.47 7.46
CA HIS A 44 14.87 -24.84 7.77
C HIS A 44 15.79 -24.92 6.53
N SER A 45 15.50 -24.11 5.52
CA SER A 45 16.25 -24.06 4.28
C SER A 45 17.42 -23.06 4.38
N ARG A 46 18.44 -23.23 3.53
CA ARG A 46 19.59 -22.30 3.41
C ARG A 46 19.42 -21.27 2.29
N GLY A 47 18.31 -21.32 1.55
CA GLY A 47 18.06 -20.56 0.32
C GLY A 47 17.78 -19.06 0.49
N TYR A 48 18.40 -18.36 1.45
CA TYR A 48 18.16 -16.94 1.70
C TYR A 48 18.52 -16.03 0.51
N SER A 49 19.60 -16.35 -0.21
CA SER A 49 20.01 -15.57 -1.39
C SER A 49 19.01 -15.68 -2.53
N SER A 50 18.55 -16.90 -2.85
CA SER A 50 17.52 -17.14 -3.87
C SER A 50 16.19 -16.49 -3.49
N ALA A 51 15.81 -16.56 -2.21
CA ALA A 51 14.61 -15.92 -1.69
C ALA A 51 14.69 -14.38 -1.78
N ALA A 52 15.84 -13.78 -1.43
CA ALA A 52 16.07 -12.35 -1.56
C ALA A 52 16.01 -11.88 -3.02
N PHE A 53 16.58 -12.67 -3.94
CA PHE A 53 16.55 -12.38 -5.37
C PHE A 53 15.12 -12.42 -5.92
N ALA A 54 14.34 -13.46 -5.57
CA ALA A 54 12.94 -13.56 -5.94
C ALA A 54 12.12 -12.39 -5.39
N ALA A 55 12.34 -12.00 -4.13
CA ALA A 55 11.69 -10.84 -3.52
C ALA A 55 12.02 -9.54 -4.28
N GLY A 56 13.29 -9.32 -4.64
CA GLY A 56 13.72 -8.16 -5.41
C GLY A 56 13.02 -8.05 -6.76
N ILE A 57 12.94 -9.17 -7.51
CA ILE A 57 12.23 -9.21 -8.80
C ILE A 57 10.75 -8.90 -8.63
N VAL A 58 10.07 -9.56 -7.68
CA VAL A 58 8.64 -9.37 -7.46
C VAL A 58 8.34 -7.93 -7.05
N VAL A 59 9.13 -7.35 -6.13
CA VAL A 59 8.92 -5.97 -5.67
C VAL A 59 9.15 -4.98 -6.82
N LEU A 60 10.15 -5.20 -7.67
CA LEU A 60 10.39 -4.37 -8.85
C LEU A 60 9.20 -4.43 -9.81
N MET A 61 8.70 -5.63 -10.10
CA MET A 61 7.53 -5.84 -10.96
C MET A 61 6.28 -5.19 -10.37
N VAL A 62 6.01 -5.41 -9.07
CA VAL A 62 4.88 -4.82 -8.36
C VAL A 62 4.96 -3.30 -8.40
N ALA A 63 6.12 -2.70 -8.06
CA ALA A 63 6.29 -1.25 -8.07
C ALA A 63 6.05 -0.66 -9.47
N TYR A 64 6.56 -1.32 -10.52
CA TYR A 64 6.35 -0.89 -11.90
C TYR A 64 4.88 -0.97 -12.31
N VAL A 65 4.20 -2.11 -12.08
CA VAL A 65 2.79 -2.31 -12.46
C VAL A 65 1.85 -1.40 -11.66
N VAL A 66 2.17 -1.16 -10.39
CA VAL A 66 1.39 -0.26 -9.53
C VAL A 66 1.46 1.18 -10.04
N ILE A 67 2.63 1.65 -10.47
CA ILE A 67 2.84 3.07 -10.79
C ILE A 67 2.66 3.38 -12.27
N LEU A 68 3.08 2.47 -13.16
CA LEU A 68 3.18 2.65 -14.61
C LEU A 68 3.91 3.96 -14.96
N PRO A 69 5.20 4.08 -14.60
CA PRO A 69 5.93 5.33 -14.77
C PRO A 69 5.97 5.75 -16.25
N GLY A 70 5.72 7.03 -16.50
CA GLY A 70 5.69 7.61 -17.85
C GLY A 70 4.45 7.28 -18.69
N GLN A 71 3.41 6.70 -18.11
CA GLN A 71 2.13 6.43 -18.79
C GLN A 71 0.97 7.26 -18.21
N GLY A 72 -0.09 7.47 -19.00
CA GLY A 72 -1.28 8.21 -18.58
C GLY A 72 -0.95 9.60 -18.04
N VAL A 73 -1.48 9.95 -16.86
CA VAL A 73 -1.22 11.24 -16.19
C VAL A 73 0.27 11.54 -16.03
N TRP A 74 1.12 10.53 -15.82
CA TRP A 74 2.56 10.72 -15.68
C TRP A 74 3.25 11.17 -16.96
N ARG A 75 2.66 10.83 -18.12
CA ARG A 75 3.12 11.32 -19.42
C ARG A 75 2.70 12.77 -19.63
N SER A 76 1.44 13.10 -19.35
CA SER A 76 0.91 14.46 -19.43
C SER A 76 1.73 15.42 -18.55
N LEU A 77 2.05 15.02 -17.31
CA LEU A 77 2.89 15.81 -16.40
C LEU A 77 4.32 15.96 -16.88
N ARG A 78 4.89 14.93 -17.52
CA ARG A 78 6.22 15.01 -18.11
C ARG A 78 6.23 15.99 -19.29
N GLU A 79 5.22 15.95 -20.15
CA GLU A 79 5.09 16.88 -21.29
C GLU A 79 4.92 18.33 -20.79
N TRP A 80 4.08 18.55 -19.77
CA TRP A 80 3.97 19.85 -19.11
C TRP A 80 5.29 20.36 -18.53
N SER A 81 6.04 19.49 -17.84
CA SER A 81 7.37 19.87 -17.30
C SER A 81 8.39 20.25 -18.37
N LYS A 82 8.15 19.90 -19.64
CA LYS A 82 8.96 20.29 -20.80
C LYS A 82 8.50 21.61 -21.45
N GLY A 83 7.49 22.28 -20.88
CA GLY A 83 6.93 23.52 -21.39
C GLY A 83 5.84 23.34 -22.45
N CYS A 84 5.29 22.12 -22.61
CA CYS A 84 4.14 21.93 -23.48
C CYS A 84 2.88 22.56 -22.86
N VAL A 85 2.09 23.25 -23.69
CA VAL A 85 0.78 23.77 -23.29
C VAL A 85 -0.15 22.59 -23.05
N ILE A 86 -0.65 22.47 -21.82
CA ILE A 86 -1.63 21.45 -21.42
C ILE A 86 -2.89 22.13 -20.89
N ASP A 87 -4.02 21.45 -20.98
CA ASP A 87 -5.22 21.83 -20.23
C ASP A 87 -5.03 21.45 -18.76
N THR A 88 -4.70 22.44 -17.94
CA THR A 88 -4.45 22.28 -16.50
C THR A 88 -5.66 21.69 -15.78
N ALA A 89 -6.89 22.07 -16.15
CA ALA A 89 -8.10 21.57 -15.51
C ALA A 89 -8.31 20.08 -15.83
N GLN A 90 -8.11 19.70 -17.09
CA GLN A 90 -8.18 18.29 -17.51
C GLN A 90 -7.12 17.44 -16.81
N VAL A 91 -5.86 17.89 -16.78
CA VAL A 91 -4.77 17.15 -16.12
C VAL A 91 -5.00 17.04 -14.62
N LEU A 92 -5.56 18.08 -13.98
CA LEU A 92 -5.95 18.02 -12.58
C LEU A 92 -7.00 16.93 -12.33
N GLU A 93 -8.04 16.83 -13.15
CA GLU A 93 -9.02 15.74 -13.08
C GLU A 93 -8.40 14.35 -13.29
N GLU A 94 -7.47 14.23 -14.24
CA GLU A 94 -6.72 13.00 -14.48
C GLU A 94 -5.96 12.51 -13.24
N THR A 95 -5.41 13.42 -12.42
CA THR A 95 -4.73 13.04 -11.17
C THR A 95 -5.67 12.38 -10.17
N TYR A 96 -6.94 12.84 -10.07
CA TYR A 96 -7.94 12.22 -9.19
C TYR A 96 -8.40 10.87 -9.72
N THR A 97 -8.58 10.76 -11.04
CA THR A 97 -8.93 9.51 -11.69
C THR A 97 -7.81 8.47 -11.59
N TYR A 98 -6.55 8.90 -11.69
CA TYR A 98 -5.38 8.07 -11.42
C TYR A 98 -5.37 7.54 -9.97
N SER A 99 -5.54 8.40 -8.97
CA SER A 99 -5.58 7.98 -7.55
C SER A 99 -6.68 6.95 -7.29
N ARG A 100 -7.84 7.07 -7.93
CA ARG A 100 -8.93 6.08 -7.80
C ARG A 100 -8.57 4.74 -8.45
N ARG A 101 -8.00 4.76 -9.65
CA ARG A 101 -7.62 3.53 -10.38
C ARG A 101 -6.45 2.80 -9.71
N VAL A 102 -5.48 3.55 -9.17
CA VAL A 102 -4.28 2.94 -8.57
C VAL A 102 -4.62 2.16 -7.30
N ILE A 103 -5.67 2.52 -6.56
CA ILE A 103 -6.12 1.76 -5.38
C ILE A 103 -6.47 0.31 -5.77
N GLY A 104 -7.37 0.13 -6.74
CA GLY A 104 -7.80 -1.20 -7.18
C GLY A 104 -6.67 -1.99 -7.83
N ARG A 105 -5.90 -1.35 -8.73
CA ARG A 105 -4.73 -1.95 -9.38
C ARG A 105 -3.70 -2.42 -8.35
N SER A 106 -3.34 -1.55 -7.41
CA SER A 106 -2.31 -1.86 -6.42
C SER A 106 -2.72 -2.99 -5.48
N LEU A 107 -3.99 -3.02 -5.08
CA LEU A 107 -4.51 -4.13 -4.27
C LEU A 107 -4.37 -5.47 -5.00
N ALA A 108 -4.82 -5.55 -6.26
CA ALA A 108 -4.70 -6.78 -7.04
C ALA A 108 -3.23 -7.20 -7.25
N THR A 109 -2.39 -6.26 -7.68
CA THR A 109 -0.98 -6.53 -7.97
C THR A 109 -0.20 -6.98 -6.73
N ILE A 110 -0.43 -6.35 -5.57
CA ILE A 110 0.29 -6.68 -4.33
C ILE A 110 -0.18 -8.01 -3.74
N VAL A 111 -1.50 -8.27 -3.73
CA VAL A 111 -2.04 -9.55 -3.23
C VAL A 111 -1.53 -10.71 -4.07
N VAL A 112 -1.64 -10.60 -5.40
CA VAL A 112 -1.15 -11.64 -6.32
C VAL A 112 0.37 -11.77 -6.26
N GLY A 113 1.09 -10.64 -6.25
CA GLY A 113 2.55 -10.62 -6.19
C GLY A 113 3.09 -11.28 -4.93
N ALA A 114 2.53 -10.97 -3.76
CA ALA A 114 2.94 -11.58 -2.49
C ALA A 114 2.59 -13.07 -2.41
N GLY A 115 1.42 -13.48 -2.91
CA GLY A 115 1.04 -14.89 -2.98
C GLY A 115 1.96 -15.71 -3.90
N LEU A 116 2.24 -15.19 -5.10
CA LEU A 116 3.18 -15.82 -6.03
C LEU A 116 4.60 -15.86 -5.46
N LEU A 117 5.06 -14.80 -4.79
CA LEU A 117 6.35 -14.80 -4.13
C LEU A 117 6.47 -15.93 -3.12
N LEU A 118 5.51 -16.06 -2.19
CA LEU A 118 5.62 -17.09 -1.16
C LEU A 118 5.46 -18.51 -1.73
N LEU A 119 4.67 -18.68 -2.79
CA LEU A 119 4.63 -19.93 -3.54
C LEU A 119 6.01 -20.28 -4.12
N VAL A 120 6.66 -19.32 -4.78
CA VAL A 120 7.98 -19.51 -5.39
C VAL A 120 9.03 -19.78 -4.31
N VAL A 121 9.07 -19.00 -3.24
CA VAL A 121 10.05 -19.18 -2.15
C VAL A 121 9.85 -20.52 -1.45
N ALA A 122 8.60 -20.94 -1.20
CA ALA A 122 8.32 -22.25 -0.63
C ALA A 122 8.78 -23.39 -1.56
N SER A 123 8.58 -23.25 -2.88
CA SER A 123 9.08 -24.23 -3.85
C SER A 123 10.61 -24.31 -3.87
N LEU A 124 11.30 -23.16 -3.78
CA LEU A 124 12.76 -23.09 -3.65
C LEU A 124 13.25 -23.67 -2.32
N ALA A 125 12.42 -23.66 -1.28
CA ALA A 125 12.69 -24.32 -0.01
C ALA A 125 12.37 -25.84 -0.04
N GLY A 126 12.02 -26.40 -1.20
CA GLY A 126 11.77 -27.83 -1.38
C GLY A 126 10.34 -28.28 -1.04
N GLN A 127 9.42 -27.35 -0.80
CA GLN A 127 8.03 -27.69 -0.49
C GLN A 127 7.23 -28.04 -1.74
N SER A 128 6.23 -28.92 -1.59
CA SER A 128 5.33 -29.35 -2.66
C SER A 128 3.91 -29.58 -2.13
N GLY A 129 2.96 -29.81 -3.05
CA GLY A 129 1.57 -30.14 -2.71
C GLY A 129 0.81 -29.02 -2.00
N SER A 130 0.01 -29.38 -1.00
CA SER A 130 -0.87 -28.45 -0.25
C SER A 130 -0.11 -27.35 0.48
N ARG A 131 1.15 -27.60 0.86
CA ARG A 131 1.98 -26.64 1.58
C ARG A 131 2.29 -25.39 0.75
N LEU A 132 2.46 -25.56 -0.57
CA LEU A 132 2.61 -24.42 -1.50
C LEU A 132 1.35 -23.54 -1.53
N VAL A 133 0.16 -24.16 -1.50
CA VAL A 133 -1.12 -23.44 -1.48
C VAL A 133 -1.26 -22.66 -0.17
N HIS A 134 -0.87 -23.24 0.96
CA HIS A 134 -0.90 -22.53 2.25
C HIS A 134 0.04 -21.31 2.26
N TYR A 135 1.24 -21.44 1.70
CA TYR A 135 2.17 -20.30 1.57
C TYR A 135 1.66 -19.24 0.60
N ALA A 136 1.08 -19.64 -0.52
CA ALA A 136 0.47 -18.71 -1.46
C ALA A 136 -0.66 -17.91 -0.80
N LEU A 137 -1.53 -18.58 -0.04
CA LEU A 137 -2.62 -17.92 0.69
C LEU A 137 -2.08 -16.99 1.79
N ALA A 138 -1.07 -17.44 2.54
CA ALA A 138 -0.40 -16.62 3.54
C ALA A 138 0.20 -15.34 2.91
N GLY A 139 0.80 -15.47 1.72
CA GLY A 139 1.33 -14.35 0.95
C GLY A 139 0.23 -13.39 0.51
N CYS A 140 -0.90 -13.90 0.01
CA CYS A 140 -2.05 -13.08 -0.35
C CYS A 140 -2.60 -12.29 0.86
N VAL A 141 -2.73 -12.93 2.02
CA VAL A 141 -3.21 -12.30 3.26
C VAL A 141 -2.23 -11.24 3.75
N ALA A 142 -0.94 -11.55 3.75
CA ALA A 142 0.11 -10.61 4.14
C ALA A 142 0.16 -9.40 3.20
N GLY A 143 0.06 -9.62 1.88
CA GLY A 143 -0.01 -8.55 0.87
C GLY A 143 -1.24 -7.67 1.04
N PHE A 144 -2.41 -8.29 1.27
CA PHE A 144 -3.66 -7.56 1.54
C PHE A 144 -3.55 -6.68 2.78
N ALA A 145 -3.15 -7.28 3.92
CA ALA A 145 -3.05 -6.57 5.19
C ALA A 145 -2.01 -5.45 5.14
N SER A 146 -0.80 -5.73 4.64
CA SER A 146 0.27 -4.73 4.56
C SER A 146 -0.09 -3.57 3.64
N HIS A 147 -0.71 -3.83 2.49
CA HIS A 147 -1.08 -2.79 1.55
C HIS A 147 -2.17 -1.86 2.10
N LEU A 148 -3.17 -2.41 2.78
CA LEU A 148 -4.26 -1.61 3.35
C LEU A 148 -3.79 -0.60 4.41
N VAL A 149 -2.64 -0.82 5.04
CA VAL A 149 -2.03 0.16 5.95
C VAL A 149 -1.74 1.48 5.22
N GLY A 150 -1.21 1.40 4.00
CA GLY A 150 -0.64 2.54 3.27
C GLY A 150 -1.30 2.88 1.94
N VAL A 151 -2.33 2.16 1.51
CA VAL A 151 -2.93 2.30 0.17
C VAL A 151 -3.42 3.72 -0.15
N HIS A 152 -3.99 4.42 0.83
CA HIS A 152 -4.40 5.82 0.67
C HIS A 152 -3.19 6.72 0.39
N THR A 153 -2.14 6.58 1.20
CA THR A 153 -0.91 7.34 1.07
C THR A 153 -0.24 7.06 -0.27
N LEU A 154 -0.21 5.80 -0.71
CA LEU A 154 0.35 5.40 -2.00
C LEU A 154 -0.41 6.06 -3.18
N ALA A 155 -1.72 6.23 -3.05
CA ALA A 155 -2.57 6.82 -4.09
C ALA A 155 -2.53 8.36 -4.10
N GLU A 156 -2.46 9.00 -2.94
CA GLU A 156 -2.63 10.45 -2.80
C GLU A 156 -1.32 11.22 -2.61
N ALA A 157 -0.38 10.69 -1.83
CA ALA A 157 0.85 11.41 -1.50
C ALA A 157 1.66 11.86 -2.73
N PRO A 158 1.87 11.03 -3.78
CA PRO A 158 2.64 11.48 -4.94
C PRO A 158 1.87 12.47 -5.83
N MET A 159 0.55 12.57 -5.69
CA MET A 159 -0.25 13.55 -6.44
C MET A 159 -0.29 14.92 -5.75
N ARG A 160 0.00 15.01 -4.45
CA ARG A 160 -0.09 16.29 -3.70
C ARG A 160 0.79 17.40 -4.27
N PRO A 161 2.11 17.22 -4.49
CA PRO A 161 2.97 18.27 -5.05
C PRO A 161 2.51 18.72 -6.43
N VAL A 162 2.03 17.76 -7.23
CA VAL A 162 1.51 17.99 -8.58
C VAL A 162 0.26 18.86 -8.54
N ARG A 163 -0.71 18.50 -7.70
CA ARG A 163 -1.99 19.22 -7.61
C ARG A 163 -1.82 20.64 -7.06
N ILE A 164 -0.88 20.86 -6.14
CA ILE A 164 -0.54 22.21 -5.67
C ILE A 164 -0.04 23.05 -6.85
N ALA A 165 0.91 22.54 -7.62
CA ALA A 165 1.47 23.25 -8.76
C ALA A 165 0.45 23.51 -9.89
N LEU A 166 -0.51 22.61 -10.08
CA LEU A 166 -1.59 22.79 -11.06
C LEU A 166 -2.69 23.75 -10.54
N ALA A 167 -3.00 23.71 -9.24
CA ALA A 167 -4.05 24.53 -8.64
C ALA A 167 -3.66 26.02 -8.59
N ASP A 168 -2.39 26.34 -8.38
CA ASP A 168 -1.86 27.71 -8.47
C ASP A 168 -2.09 28.35 -9.85
N LEU A 169 -2.41 27.55 -10.86
CA LEU A 169 -2.66 27.97 -12.24
C LEU A 169 -4.15 27.97 -12.61
N THR A 170 -5.06 27.69 -11.67
CA THR A 170 -6.52 27.59 -11.92
C THR A 170 -7.35 28.27 -10.82
N ASP A 171 -8.35 29.07 -11.20
CA ASP A 171 -9.32 29.69 -10.25
C ASP A 171 -10.31 28.69 -9.61
N HIS A 172 -10.12 27.38 -9.80
CA HIS A 172 -11.12 26.34 -9.51
C HIS A 172 -10.79 25.51 -8.25
N GLY A 173 -10.55 26.16 -7.12
CA GLY A 173 -10.33 25.48 -5.84
C GLY A 173 -11.56 24.73 -5.31
N ASP A 174 -12.75 25.30 -5.48
CA ASP A 174 -14.01 24.78 -4.90
C ASP A 174 -14.68 23.69 -5.73
N ALA A 175 -14.31 23.55 -7.01
CA ALA A 175 -14.85 22.53 -7.91
C ALA A 175 -14.10 21.18 -7.82
N LEU A 176 -13.07 21.08 -6.96
CA LEU A 176 -12.22 19.90 -6.93
C LEU A 176 -12.95 18.67 -6.35
N PRO A 177 -12.84 17.50 -7.00
CA PRO A 177 -13.46 16.27 -6.52
C PRO A 177 -13.00 15.94 -5.09
N ARG A 178 -13.96 15.76 -4.18
CA ARG A 178 -13.64 15.34 -2.80
C ARG A 178 -13.04 13.93 -2.78
N PRO A 179 -12.02 13.67 -1.92
CA PRO A 179 -11.48 12.34 -1.74
C PRO A 179 -12.56 11.37 -1.25
N ARG A 180 -12.70 10.23 -1.92
CA ARG A 180 -13.60 9.12 -1.57
C ARG A 180 -12.80 7.83 -1.53
N PRO A 181 -12.95 6.96 -0.51
CA PRO A 181 -13.72 7.10 0.75
C PRO A 181 -13.26 8.23 1.68
N SER A 182 -14.02 8.52 2.74
CA SER A 182 -13.68 9.54 3.73
C SER A 182 -12.40 9.19 4.51
N PHE A 183 -11.71 10.20 5.03
CA PHE A 183 -10.52 10.04 5.88
C PHE A 183 -10.77 9.03 7.01
N ALA A 184 -11.87 9.17 7.76
CA ALA A 184 -12.20 8.27 8.87
C ALA A 184 -12.37 6.81 8.43
N THR A 185 -12.83 6.56 7.19
CA THR A 185 -12.93 5.20 6.64
C THR A 185 -11.54 4.63 6.39
N TRP A 186 -10.66 5.42 5.76
CA TRP A 186 -9.27 5.04 5.55
C TRP A 186 -8.53 4.78 6.86
N THR A 187 -8.73 5.62 7.87
CA THR A 187 -8.05 5.45 9.16
C THR A 187 -8.48 4.15 9.84
N ARG A 188 -9.80 3.84 9.87
CA ARG A 188 -10.30 2.57 10.42
C ARG A 188 -9.71 1.36 9.70
N LEU A 189 -9.68 1.40 8.36
CA LEU A 189 -9.15 0.31 7.55
C LEU A 189 -7.65 0.10 7.80
N SER A 190 -6.88 1.19 7.81
CA SER A 190 -5.43 1.18 8.06
C SER A 190 -5.10 0.63 9.45
N MET A 191 -5.88 0.99 10.48
CA MET A 191 -5.68 0.47 11.84
C MET A 191 -5.90 -1.04 11.93
N LEU A 192 -7.00 -1.56 11.35
CA LEU A 192 -7.27 -3.00 11.34
C LEU A 192 -6.23 -3.76 10.53
N ALA A 193 -5.84 -3.20 9.39
CA ALA A 193 -4.78 -3.73 8.55
C ALA A 193 -3.44 -3.79 9.28
N ALA A 194 -3.10 -2.78 10.08
CA ALA A 194 -1.90 -2.75 10.90
C ALA A 194 -1.96 -3.81 12.00
N ALA A 195 -3.07 -3.89 12.74
CA ALA A 195 -3.27 -4.91 13.78
C ALA A 195 -3.10 -6.33 13.20
N MET A 196 -3.72 -6.60 12.05
CA MET A 196 -3.56 -7.85 11.31
C MET A 196 -2.12 -8.11 10.90
N SER A 197 -1.44 -7.13 10.32
CA SER A 197 -0.06 -7.26 9.84
C SER A 197 0.92 -7.59 10.98
N PHE A 198 0.76 -6.95 12.15
CA PHE A 198 1.61 -7.20 13.32
C PHE A 198 1.29 -8.52 13.99
N ALA A 199 0.00 -8.88 14.14
CA ALA A 199 -0.41 -10.17 14.69
C ALA A 199 0.07 -11.34 13.82
N PHE A 200 -0.07 -11.21 12.50
CA PHE A 200 0.42 -12.19 11.52
C PHE A 200 1.95 -12.32 11.57
N SER A 201 2.67 -11.19 11.59
CA SER A 201 4.14 -11.19 11.73
C SER A 201 4.59 -11.80 13.06
N GLY A 202 3.86 -11.54 14.16
CA GLY A 202 4.12 -12.14 15.46
C GLY A 202 3.99 -13.66 15.42
N ALA A 203 2.93 -14.19 14.80
CA ALA A 203 2.72 -15.63 14.63
C ALA A 203 3.87 -16.28 13.84
N ILE A 204 4.33 -15.65 12.76
CA ILE A 204 5.51 -16.09 11.99
C ILE A 204 6.74 -16.18 12.90
N LEU A 205 7.02 -15.12 13.67
CA LEU A 205 8.20 -15.09 14.54
C LEU A 205 8.13 -16.17 15.62
N THR A 206 6.93 -16.43 16.17
CA THR A 206 6.72 -17.55 17.10
C THR A 206 7.09 -18.89 16.47
N THR A 207 6.63 -19.16 15.24
CA THR A 207 6.99 -20.39 14.51
C THR A 207 8.51 -20.52 14.34
N ILE A 208 9.19 -19.42 13.99
CA ILE A 208 10.64 -19.42 13.75
C ILE A 208 11.44 -19.66 15.04
N PHE A 209 11.09 -19.00 16.14
CA PHE A 209 11.89 -19.04 17.37
C PHE A 209 11.49 -20.13 18.36
N VAL A 210 10.22 -20.51 18.41
CA VAL A 210 9.72 -21.56 19.30
C VAL A 210 9.76 -22.94 18.61
N GLY A 211 9.94 -22.98 17.28
CA GLY A 211 10.08 -24.22 16.53
C GLY A 211 8.79 -25.03 16.42
N THR A 212 7.63 -24.36 16.50
CA THR A 212 6.34 -25.05 16.34
C THR A 212 6.18 -25.48 14.88
N VAL A 213 5.76 -26.73 14.63
CA VAL A 213 5.39 -27.19 13.28
C VAL A 213 4.01 -26.64 12.95
N GLU A 214 3.92 -25.32 12.82
CA GLU A 214 2.67 -24.65 12.48
C GLU A 214 2.56 -24.49 10.97
N ALA A 215 1.41 -24.92 10.42
CA ALA A 215 1.10 -24.67 9.03
C ALA A 215 0.96 -23.15 8.80
N PRO A 216 1.33 -22.62 7.62
CA PRO A 216 1.15 -21.20 7.29
C PRO A 216 -0.29 -20.66 7.48
N LEU A 217 -1.28 -21.57 7.52
CA LEU A 217 -2.67 -21.25 7.86
C LEU A 217 -2.86 -20.77 9.30
N LEU A 218 -2.04 -21.23 10.25
CA LEU A 218 -2.10 -20.78 11.63
C LEU A 218 -1.65 -19.33 11.77
N TRP A 219 -0.70 -18.87 10.95
CA TRP A 219 -0.33 -17.45 10.90
C TRP A 219 -1.53 -16.58 10.53
N ILE A 220 -2.30 -17.01 9.52
CA ILE A 220 -3.52 -16.35 9.08
C ILE A 220 -4.56 -16.35 10.19
N LEU A 221 -4.78 -17.51 10.82
CA LEU A 221 -5.76 -17.68 11.88
C LEU A 221 -5.45 -16.79 13.08
N VAL A 222 -4.21 -16.81 13.57
CA VAL A 222 -3.75 -15.97 14.69
C VAL A 222 -3.90 -14.49 14.34
N GLY A 223 -3.46 -14.09 13.14
CA GLY A 223 -3.65 -12.73 12.66
C GLY A 223 -5.12 -12.30 12.70
N LEU A 224 -6.02 -13.12 12.14
CA LEU A 224 -7.45 -12.85 12.07
C LEU A 224 -8.07 -12.76 13.47
N VAL A 225 -7.81 -13.77 14.31
CA VAL A 225 -8.38 -13.87 15.66
C VAL A 225 -7.93 -12.69 16.50
N LEU A 226 -6.64 -12.35 16.53
CA LEU A 226 -6.15 -11.21 17.30
C LEU A 226 -6.67 -9.88 16.76
N THR A 227 -6.85 -9.74 15.45
CA THR A 227 -7.44 -8.54 14.84
C THR A 227 -8.90 -8.38 15.24
N VAL A 228 -9.70 -9.45 15.20
CA VAL A 228 -11.14 -9.40 15.51
C VAL A 228 -11.39 -9.25 17.01
N ILE A 229 -10.64 -9.98 17.84
CA ILE A 229 -10.86 -10.01 19.30
C ILE A 229 -10.23 -8.81 19.99
N PHE A 230 -9.01 -8.40 19.59
CA PHE A 230 -8.29 -7.31 20.25
C PHE A 230 -8.24 -6.04 19.39
N GLY A 231 -7.80 -6.16 18.13
CA GLY A 231 -7.59 -5.00 17.26
C GLY A 231 -8.87 -4.18 17.02
N PHE A 232 -9.98 -4.84 16.69
CA PHE A 232 -11.24 -4.17 16.41
C PHE A 232 -11.86 -3.53 17.67
N PRO A 233 -12.07 -4.24 18.79
CA PRO A 233 -12.72 -3.66 19.96
C PRO A 233 -11.86 -2.60 20.65
N ILE A 234 -10.55 -2.84 20.81
CA ILE A 234 -9.67 -1.95 21.56
C ILE A 234 -9.24 -0.76 20.70
N THR A 235 -8.65 -1.02 19.53
CA THR A 235 -8.09 0.04 18.70
C THR A 235 -9.20 0.82 18.00
N VAL A 236 -10.05 0.14 17.21
CA VAL A 236 -11.08 0.85 16.44
C VAL A 236 -12.23 1.33 17.32
N GLY A 237 -12.76 0.45 18.18
CA GLY A 237 -13.92 0.72 19.01
C GLY A 237 -13.63 1.70 20.14
N ALA A 238 -12.80 1.30 21.09
CA ALA A 238 -12.61 2.05 22.34
C ALA A 238 -11.71 3.29 22.16
N ALA A 239 -10.59 3.18 21.44
CA ALA A 239 -9.62 4.26 21.34
C ALA A 239 -9.97 5.28 20.24
N PHE A 240 -10.12 4.82 19.00
CA PHE A 240 -10.17 5.72 17.86
C PHE A 240 -11.58 6.15 17.43
N ALA A 241 -12.64 5.38 17.69
CA ALA A 241 -13.99 5.83 17.34
C ALA A 241 -14.38 7.14 18.05
N PRO A 242 -14.09 7.35 19.35
CA PRO A 242 -14.29 8.63 20.03
C PRO A 242 -13.36 9.72 19.50
N SER A 243 -12.08 9.38 19.28
CA SER A 243 -11.06 10.33 18.81
C SER A 243 -11.36 10.91 17.42
N LEU A 244 -12.04 10.15 16.56
CA LEU A 244 -12.47 10.59 15.23
C LEU A 244 -13.82 11.33 15.23
N GLN A 245 -14.54 11.37 16.35
CA GLN A 245 -15.86 12.01 16.44
C GLN A 245 -15.81 13.51 16.13
N PRO A 246 -14.86 14.31 16.67
CA PRO A 246 -14.76 15.73 16.34
C PRO A 246 -14.60 15.99 14.83
N ILE A 247 -13.85 15.14 14.13
CA ILE A 247 -13.66 15.26 12.68
C ILE A 247 -14.97 14.99 11.92
N ARG A 248 -15.79 14.04 12.40
CA ARG A 248 -17.11 13.78 11.81
C ARG A 248 -18.05 14.95 12.04
N ASP A 249 -18.03 15.52 13.23
CA ASP A 249 -18.87 16.65 13.59
C ASP A 249 -18.51 17.89 12.74
N LEU A 250 -17.22 18.14 12.50
CA LEU A 250 -16.75 19.17 11.56
C LEU A 250 -17.16 18.90 10.11
N ALA A 251 -17.06 17.64 9.67
CA ALA A 251 -17.50 17.25 8.33
C ALA A 251 -19.02 17.40 8.14
N GLU A 252 -19.80 17.25 9.20
CA GLU A 252 -21.24 17.49 9.16
C GLU A 252 -21.58 18.99 9.26
N GLY A 253 -20.85 19.73 10.09
CA GLY A 253 -20.98 21.19 10.19
C GLY A 253 -20.71 21.89 8.86
N THR A 254 -19.69 21.48 8.13
CA THR A 254 -19.37 22.01 6.79
C THR A 254 -20.48 21.75 5.76
N LYS A 255 -21.23 20.64 5.86
CA LYS A 255 -22.41 20.42 5.01
C LYS A 255 -23.54 21.39 5.34
N ARG A 256 -23.75 21.70 6.62
CA ARG A 256 -24.78 22.66 7.05
C ARG A 256 -24.48 24.07 6.55
N VAL A 257 -23.23 24.52 6.72
CA VAL A 257 -22.76 25.82 6.21
C VAL A 257 -22.93 25.89 4.69
N ALA A 258 -22.63 24.82 3.97
CA ALA A 258 -22.81 24.78 2.52
C ALA A 258 -24.29 24.77 2.07
N ALA A 259 -25.22 24.41 2.95
CA ALA A 259 -26.64 24.36 2.66
C ALA A 259 -27.39 25.67 2.99
N GLY A 260 -26.75 26.62 3.67
CA GLY A 260 -27.35 27.86 4.17
C GLY A 260 -27.78 27.75 5.62
#